data_AF-A0A2M7RCT7-F1
#
_entry.id   AF-A0A2M7RCT7-F1
#
_cell.length_a   1.000
_cell.length_b   1.000
_cell.length_c   1.000
_cell.angle_alpha   90.00
_cell.angle_beta   90.00
_cell.angle_gamma   90.00
#
_symmetry.space_group_name_H-M   'P 1'
#
loop_
_entity.id
_entity.type
_entity.pdbx_description
1 polymer ?
#
loop_
_entity_poly.entity_id
_entity_poly.type
_entity_poly.pdbx_seq_one_letter_code
_entity_poly.pdbx_strand_id
1 'polypeptide(L)'
;MKKFDVIYINGGNPFYLLYHLKKSGADKIITQLVDKGVIVIGVSGGGVVLGSNSNIVDYFDKKINSIKLKDLTGLNLTDIFIYPHYTKEVEEKNKKI
;
A
#
# COMPACT_ATOMS: atom_id res chain seq x y z
N MET A 1 -4.06 21.40 -10.37
CA MET A 1 -4.45 20.09 -10.94
C MET A 1 -5.84 20.25 -11.54
N LYS A 2 -6.09 19.71 -12.74
CA LYS A 2 -7.47 19.55 -13.25
C LYS A 2 -8.29 18.79 -12.19
N LYS A 3 -9.59 19.08 -12.08
CA LYS A 3 -10.49 18.33 -11.20
C LYS A 3 -10.59 16.91 -11.76
N PHE A 4 -9.99 15.96 -11.08
CA PHE A 4 -10.14 14.53 -11.36
C PHE A 4 -10.95 13.93 -10.23
N ASP A 5 -11.95 13.11 -10.56
CA ASP A 5 -12.82 12.49 -9.57
C ASP A 5 -12.21 11.22 -8.98
N VAL A 6 -11.21 10.64 -9.66
CA VAL A 6 -10.60 9.35 -9.31
C VAL A 6 -9.07 9.39 -9.41
N ILE A 7 -8.39 8.81 -8.43
CA ILE A 7 -6.97 8.46 -8.45
C ILE A 7 -6.86 6.94 -8.50
N TYR A 8 -6.19 6.40 -9.51
CA TYR A 8 -5.96 4.97 -9.65
C TYR A 8 -4.48 4.63 -9.40
N ILE A 9 -4.21 3.90 -8.33
CA ILE A 9 -2.89 3.45 -7.94
C ILE A 9 -2.70 2.00 -8.37
N ASN A 10 -1.88 1.82 -9.40
CA ASN A 10 -1.56 0.51 -9.98
C ASN A 10 -0.85 -0.43 -8.99
N GLY A 11 -0.81 -1.70 -9.37
CA GLY A 11 0.03 -2.70 -8.70
C GLY A 11 1.53 -2.47 -8.90
N GLY A 12 2.32 -3.27 -8.18
CA GLY A 12 3.78 -3.18 -8.18
C GLY A 12 4.33 -3.47 -6.79
N ASN A 13 5.58 -3.06 -6.56
CA ASN A 13 6.22 -3.21 -5.26
C ASN A 13 5.68 -2.16 -4.27
N PRO A 14 4.99 -2.56 -3.19
CA PRO A 14 4.38 -1.61 -2.25
C PRO A 14 5.40 -0.79 -1.46
N PHE A 15 6.59 -1.34 -1.17
CA PHE A 15 7.65 -0.62 -0.45
C PHE A 15 8.25 0.48 -1.31
N TYR A 16 8.55 0.18 -2.57
CA TYR A 16 9.05 1.17 -3.52
C TYR A 16 8.02 2.29 -3.77
N LEU A 17 6.74 1.91 -3.92
CA LEU A 17 5.65 2.85 -4.06
C LEU A 17 5.52 3.76 -2.83
N LEU A 18 5.48 3.19 -1.63
CA LEU A 18 5.36 3.94 -0.38
C LEU A 18 6.54 4.91 -0.18
N TYR A 19 7.76 4.47 -0.49
CA TYR A 19 8.94 5.33 -0.46
C TYR A 19 8.76 6.58 -1.33
N HIS A 20 8.30 6.42 -2.58
CA HIS A 20 8.14 7.56 -3.49
C HIS A 20 6.93 8.43 -3.17
N LEU A 21 5.83 7.85 -2.66
CA LEU A 21 4.69 8.62 -2.17
C LEU A 21 5.12 9.57 -1.04
N LYS A 22 5.86 9.07 -0.05
CA LYS A 22 6.39 9.88 1.06
C LYS A 22 7.45 10.87 0.58
N LYS A 23 8.40 10.43 -0.26
CA LYS A 23 9.50 11.29 -0.75
C LYS A 23 9.01 12.47 -1.58
N SER A 24 7.95 12.27 -2.36
CA SER A 24 7.36 13.34 -3.19
C SER A 24 6.34 14.21 -2.44
N GLY A 25 5.87 13.78 -1.27
CA GLY A 25 4.74 14.41 -0.56
C GLY A 25 3.38 14.11 -1.18
N ALA A 26 3.31 13.18 -2.14
CA ALA A 26 2.05 12.77 -2.76
C ALA A 26 1.12 12.04 -1.79
N ASP A 27 1.67 11.37 -0.77
CA ASP A 27 0.92 10.78 0.34
C ASP A 27 -0.05 11.79 0.97
N LYS A 28 0.45 12.97 1.34
CA LYS A 28 -0.34 14.05 1.96
C LYS A 28 -1.38 14.62 1.01
N ILE A 29 -1.01 14.80 -0.27
CA ILE A 29 -1.92 15.34 -1.29
C ILE A 29 -3.07 14.36 -1.52
N ILE A 30 -2.80 13.06 -1.62
CA ILE A 30 -3.83 12.03 -1.80
C ILE A 30 -4.79 12.04 -0.62
N THR A 31 -4.29 12.04 0.62
CA THR A 31 -5.15 12.11 1.82
C THR A 31 -6.06 13.35 1.79
N GLN A 32 -5.52 14.52 1.47
CA GLN A 32 -6.31 15.76 1.36
C GLN A 32 -7.35 15.73 0.23
N LEU A 33 -7.11 14.97 -0.84
CA LEU A 33 -8.06 14.82 -1.94
C LEU A 33 -9.19 13.87 -1.57
N VAL A 34 -8.90 12.81 -0.80
CA VAL A 34 -9.91 11.92 -0.23
C VAL A 34 -10.88 12.70 0.66
N ASP A 35 -10.38 13.58 1.52
CA ASP A 35 -11.21 14.46 2.37
C ASP A 35 -12.13 15.38 1.56
N LYS A 36 -11.79 15.64 0.29
CA LYS A 36 -12.58 16.45 -0.66
C LYS A 36 -13.51 15.62 -1.54
N GLY A 37 -13.62 14.31 -1.29
CA GLY A 37 -14.50 13.40 -2.02
C GLY A 37 -13.90 12.77 -3.28
N VAL A 38 -12.58 12.89 -3.52
CA VAL A 38 -11.91 12.17 -4.61
C VAL A 38 -11.81 10.69 -4.26
N ILE A 39 -12.19 9.82 -5.18
CA ILE A 39 -12.13 8.36 -4.99
C ILE A 39 -10.70 7.88 -5.25
N VAL A 40 -10.15 7.08 -4.35
CA VAL A 40 -8.85 6.42 -4.54
C VAL A 40 -9.07 4.92 -4.72
N ILE A 41 -8.56 4.37 -5.82
CA ILE A 41 -8.59 2.94 -6.13
C ILE A 41 -7.16 2.42 -6.07
N GLY A 42 -6.90 1.45 -5.20
CA GLY A 42 -5.60 0.78 -5.10
C GLY A 42 -5.68 -0.67 -5.53
N VAL A 43 -4.79 -1.09 -6.43
CA VAL A 43 -4.73 -2.49 -6.91
C VAL A 43 -3.44 -3.15 -6.47
N SER A 44 -3.51 -4.37 -5.93
CA SER A 44 -2.33 -5.13 -5.49
C SER A 44 -1.49 -4.29 -4.51
N GLY A 45 -0.21 -4.04 -4.80
CA GLY A 45 0.65 -3.15 -4.01
C GLY A 45 0.09 -1.74 -3.83
N GLY A 46 -0.69 -1.22 -4.78
CA GLY A 46 -1.41 0.05 -4.64
C GLY A 46 -2.50 0.01 -3.58
N GLY A 47 -3.15 -1.15 -3.37
CA GLY A 47 -4.11 -1.35 -2.28
C GLY A 47 -3.43 -1.43 -0.91
N VAL A 48 -2.29 -2.13 -0.84
CA VAL A 48 -1.49 -2.28 0.39
C VAL A 48 -1.14 -0.92 1.00
N VAL A 49 -0.72 0.06 0.18
CA VAL A 49 -0.30 1.37 0.69
C VAL A 49 -1.46 2.24 1.20
N LEU A 50 -2.72 1.92 0.88
CA LEU A 50 -3.88 2.66 1.38
C LEU A 50 -4.18 2.36 2.87
N GLY A 51 -3.77 1.19 3.35
CA GLY A 51 -3.97 0.76 4.73
C GLY A 51 -3.05 1.48 5.73
N SER A 52 -3.12 1.05 6.98
CA SER A 52 -2.34 1.65 8.06
C SER A 52 -0.86 1.25 8.06
N ASN A 53 -0.55 0.01 7.67
CA ASN A 53 0.81 -0.44 7.46
C ASN A 53 0.92 -1.50 6.35
N SER A 54 2.14 -1.62 5.79
CA SER A 54 2.49 -2.66 4.80
C SER A 54 3.21 -3.87 5.41
N ASN A 55 3.22 -4.00 6.75
CA ASN A 55 3.95 -5.06 7.47
C ASN A 55 3.47 -6.46 7.09
N ILE A 56 2.19 -6.61 6.75
CA ILE A 56 1.62 -7.90 6.36
C ILE A 56 2.34 -8.47 5.13
N VAL A 57 2.74 -7.63 4.17
CA VAL A 57 3.48 -8.07 2.99
C VAL A 57 4.90 -8.49 3.35
N ASP A 58 5.57 -7.74 4.24
CA ASP A 58 6.92 -8.06 4.70
C ASP A 58 6.96 -9.36 5.52
N TYR A 59 5.89 -9.64 6.28
CA TYR A 59 5.74 -10.85 7.06
C TYR A 59 5.67 -12.11 6.18
N PHE A 60 4.82 -12.10 5.15
CA PHE A 60 4.64 -13.26 4.27
C PHE A 60 5.74 -13.40 3.19
N ASP A 61 6.38 -12.31 2.75
CA ASP A 61 7.52 -12.36 1.84
C ASP A 61 8.48 -11.15 2.00
N LYS A 62 9.48 -11.33 2.86
CA LYS A 62 10.56 -10.36 3.09
C LYS A 62 11.35 -9.96 1.84
N LYS A 63 11.34 -10.78 0.77
CA LYS A 63 12.07 -10.46 -0.47
C LYS A 63 11.43 -9.31 -1.24
N ILE A 64 10.14 -9.05 -1.01
CA ILE A 64 9.42 -7.94 -1.64
C ILE A 64 9.96 -6.60 -1.14
N ASN A 65 10.40 -6.49 0.12
CA ASN A 65 11.03 -5.27 0.65
C ASN A 65 12.51 -5.14 0.21
N SER A 66 12.72 -5.10 -1.11
CA SER A 66 14.04 -5.05 -1.74
C SER A 66 14.83 -3.78 -1.42
N ILE A 67 14.14 -2.69 -1.08
CA ILE A 67 14.76 -1.41 -0.70
C ILE A 67 15.01 -1.25 0.81
N LYS A 68 14.68 -2.27 1.62
CA LYS A 68 14.84 -2.26 3.08
C LYS A 68 14.18 -1.03 3.73
N LEU A 69 12.97 -0.68 3.26
CA LEU A 69 12.20 0.43 3.82
C LEU A 69 11.88 0.13 5.28
N LYS A 70 12.16 1.10 6.16
CA LYS A 70 11.96 0.96 7.62
C LYS A 70 10.62 1.52 8.09
N ASP A 71 10.23 2.67 7.57
CA ASP A 71 8.91 3.24 7.84
C ASP A 71 7.88 2.62 6.89
N LEU A 72 7.14 1.65 7.42
CA LEU A 72 6.11 0.89 6.72
C LEU A 72 4.70 1.46 6.94
N THR A 73 4.59 2.65 7.55
CA THR A 73 3.31 3.33 7.76
C THR A 73 2.71 3.75 6.42
N GLY A 74 1.53 3.23 6.11
CA GLY A 74 0.79 3.54 4.88
C GLY A 74 0.11 4.91 4.92
N LEU A 75 -0.87 5.12 4.05
CA LEU A 75 -1.61 6.37 3.95
C LEU A 75 -2.74 6.50 5.00
N ASN A 76 -3.05 5.42 5.74
CA ASN A 76 -4.11 5.39 6.75
C ASN A 76 -5.49 5.81 6.20
N LEU A 77 -5.81 5.44 4.96
CA LEU A 77 -7.13 5.71 4.35
C LEU A 77 -8.16 4.63 4.69
N THR A 78 -7.70 3.49 5.20
CA THR A 78 -8.53 2.41 5.74
C THR A 78 -7.83 1.74 6.91
N ASP A 79 -8.60 1.23 7.86
CA ASP A 79 -8.20 0.39 8.98
C ASP A 79 -8.06 -1.10 8.61
N ILE A 80 -8.39 -1.47 7.37
CA ILE A 80 -8.28 -2.84 6.87
C ILE A 80 -6.83 -3.15 6.45
N PHE A 81 -6.31 -4.30 6.90
CA PHE A 81 -5.05 -4.85 6.41
C PHE A 81 -5.27 -5.62 5.10
N ILE A 82 -4.62 -5.16 4.04
CA ILE A 82 -4.78 -5.74 2.69
C ILE A 82 -3.56 -6.61 2.38
N TYR A 83 -3.79 -7.92 2.25
CA TYR A 83 -2.81 -8.87 1.71
C TYR A 83 -3.31 -9.41 0.36
N PRO A 84 -2.87 -8.83 -0.77
CA PRO A 84 -3.36 -9.23 -2.09
C PRO A 84 -2.79 -10.59 -2.50
N HIS A 85 -3.43 -11.24 -3.48
CA HIS A 85 -3.00 -12.54 -4.04
C HIS A 85 -2.93 -13.68 -3.02
N TYR A 86 -3.76 -13.61 -1.98
CA TYR A 86 -3.86 -14.68 -1.00
C TYR A 86 -4.17 -16.03 -1.67
N THR A 87 -3.41 -17.05 -1.29
CA THR A 87 -3.69 -18.46 -1.55
C THR A 87 -3.46 -19.26 -0.26
N LYS A 88 -4.11 -20.42 -0.13
CA LYS A 88 -3.90 -21.32 1.02
C LYS A 88 -2.45 -21.77 1.14
N GLU A 89 -1.77 -22.01 0.02
CA GLU A 89 -0.37 -22.42 -0.01
C GLU A 89 0.56 -21.36 0.62
N VAL A 90 0.32 -20.09 0.33
CA VAL A 90 1.08 -18.96 0.91
C VAL A 90 0.87 -18.90 2.43
N GLU A 91 -0.35 -19.12 2.91
CA GLU A 91 -0.64 -19.16 4.34
C GLU A 91 0.07 -20.33 5.04
N GLU A 92 -0.02 -21.54 4.49
CA GLU A 92 0.57 -22.76 5.06
C GLU A 92 2.10 -22.69 5.15
N LYS A 93 2.75 -22.09 4.16
CA LYS A 93 4.20 -21.88 4.16
C LYS A 93 4.66 -20.97 5.31
N ASN A 94 3.82 -20.01 5.69
CA ASN A 94 4.15 -19.00 6.70
C ASN A 94 3.66 -19.34 8.12
N LYS A 95 2.75 -20.32 8.28
CA LYS A 95 2.36 -20.90 9.59
C LYS A 95 3.44 -21.75 10.26
N LYS A 96 4.50 -22.13 9.55
CA LYS A 96 5.58 -23.00 10.06
C LYS A 96 6.74 -22.25 10.74
N ILE A 97 6.54 -20.98 11.10
CA ILE A 97 7.52 -20.12 11.79
C ILE A 97 7.06 -19.90 13.23
#